data_AF-A0A0M9EPE5-F1
#
_entry.id   AF-A0A0M9EPE5-F1
#
_cell.length_a   1.000
_cell.length_b   1.000
_cell.length_c   1.000
_cell.angle_alpha   90.00
_cell.angle_beta   90.00
_cell.angle_gamma   90.00
#
_symmetry.space_group_name_H-M   'P 1'
#
loop_
_entity.id
_entity.type
_entity.pdbx_description
1 polymer ?
#
loop_
_entity_poly.entity_id
_entity_poly.type
_entity_poly.pdbx_seq_one_letter_code
_entity_poly.pdbx_strand_id
1 'polypeptide(L)'
;MRVAVVGAGPGGLVTLKYLKEATKFFDIDPIDVRLFEREDEVGGTFTKRTYEDAELVSSKYLTCFSDWRADLEDPDFLSAKRFIRYLKEYTDHFNLWPEISLSTPVTSIRRDQAGGHIVHYRGPDGIDKTWECDAVAICSGLHVTPNIPDVPGIDKVKIVKHSSQFKKREEFPQGSQVVVLGTGETGMDIAHLAVTSPTKRVVLCHRQGFLGAPKKIPNPILFPILGNKPNPNAQELPIDVSWQAPLLDSYLPPFLRDRLFTWRFQDINIKLANWLCSGTTAGVDQWIGGLDADRFHTSQMSLIEEYHFKLHGHKRIDYGVHHESYAYQLALDMDAVPSFWDGVRVGWNAGAKHPGLWWRLPVLWLTGAQFNTKFRVVGPYQWDGAVDVLGGELWETITRREGLFGAFIMTVVPMTMVGTSSIIMWFVGLFAALLSAIGRIAKGTFWRVV
;
A
#
# COMPACT_ATOMS: atom_id res chain seq x y z
N MET A 1 30.43 0.23 7.10
CA MET A 1 29.81 -0.33 5.87
C MET A 1 29.43 0.84 4.96
N ARG A 2 29.59 0.70 3.64
CA ARG A 2 29.22 1.69 2.62
C ARG A 2 28.05 1.18 1.77
N VAL A 3 27.03 2.01 1.55
CA VAL A 3 25.81 1.58 0.84
C VAL A 3 25.38 2.60 -0.22
N ALA A 4 25.19 2.13 -1.46
CA ALA A 4 24.64 2.95 -2.54
C ALA A 4 23.13 2.82 -2.59
N VAL A 5 22.42 3.94 -2.61
CA VAL A 5 20.97 3.97 -2.87
C VAL A 5 20.74 4.57 -4.25
N VAL A 6 20.00 3.87 -5.12
CA VAL A 6 19.78 4.32 -6.51
C VAL A 6 18.32 4.75 -6.70
N GLY A 7 18.10 6.07 -6.77
CA GLY A 7 16.80 6.72 -6.93
C GLY A 7 16.27 7.36 -5.64
N ALA A 8 15.80 8.60 -5.72
CA ALA A 8 15.19 9.42 -4.67
C ALA A 8 13.66 9.47 -4.76
N GLY A 9 13.02 8.39 -5.22
CA GLY A 9 11.59 8.18 -5.02
C GLY A 9 11.26 7.83 -3.56
N PRO A 10 9.97 7.63 -3.21
CA PRO A 10 9.56 7.31 -1.84
C PRO A 10 10.35 6.17 -1.19
N GLY A 11 10.56 5.07 -1.93
CA GLY A 11 11.34 3.93 -1.43
C GLY A 11 12.79 4.27 -1.14
N GLY A 12 13.45 5.06 -2.00
CA GLY A 12 14.84 5.45 -1.82
C GLY A 12 15.04 6.43 -0.66
N LEU A 13 14.12 7.37 -0.47
CA LEU A 13 14.15 8.30 0.67
C LEU A 13 14.02 7.55 2.00
N VAL A 14 13.09 6.59 2.08
CA VAL A 14 12.93 5.73 3.27
C VAL A 14 14.17 4.86 3.50
N THR A 15 14.70 4.22 2.45
CA THR A 15 15.93 3.43 2.56
C THR A 15 17.11 4.27 3.05
N LEU A 16 17.32 5.45 2.47
CA LEU A 16 18.36 6.38 2.90
C LEU A 16 18.21 6.75 4.38
N LYS A 17 16.98 7.14 4.79
CA LYS A 17 16.68 7.50 6.17
C LYS A 17 17.04 6.37 7.14
N TYR A 18 16.58 5.15 6.89
CA TYR A 18 16.84 4.03 7.80
C TYR A 18 18.30 3.58 7.82
N LEU A 19 19.04 3.68 6.70
CA LEU A 19 20.47 3.43 6.68
C LEU A 19 21.24 4.49 7.48
N LYS A 20 20.89 5.77 7.28
CA LYS A 20 21.51 6.90 7.98
C LYS A 20 21.25 6.84 9.49
N GLU A 21 20.06 6.43 9.90
CA GLU A 21 19.65 6.34 11.31
C GLU A 21 19.87 4.95 11.92
N ALA A 22 20.55 4.02 11.24
CA ALA A 22 20.63 2.63 11.68
C ALA A 22 21.20 2.48 13.10
N THR A 23 22.15 3.34 13.48
CA THR A 23 22.77 3.36 14.83
C THR A 23 21.79 3.76 15.95
N LYS A 24 20.63 4.34 15.62
CA LYS A 24 19.56 4.60 16.60
C LYS A 24 18.83 3.32 17.01
N PHE A 25 18.88 2.29 16.17
CA PHE A 25 18.11 1.05 16.31
C PHE A 25 19.00 -0.16 16.59
N PHE A 26 20.26 -0.12 16.15
CA PHE A 26 21.20 -1.22 16.27
C PHE A 26 22.55 -0.74 16.81
N ASP A 27 23.21 -1.59 17.60
CA ASP A 27 24.57 -1.38 18.09
C ASP A 27 25.59 -1.71 16.99
N ILE A 28 25.74 -0.78 16.04
CA ILE A 28 26.62 -0.89 14.88
C ILE A 28 27.35 0.43 14.61
N ASP A 29 28.44 0.36 13.86
CA ASP A 29 29.10 1.57 13.34
C ASP A 29 28.20 2.30 12.33
N PRO A 30 28.32 3.64 12.22
CA PRO A 30 27.61 4.43 11.20
C PRO A 30 27.81 3.89 9.79
N ILE A 31 26.72 3.89 9.01
CA ILE A 31 26.74 3.48 7.60
C ILE A 31 27.06 4.71 6.74
N ASP A 32 28.12 4.62 5.92
CA ASP A 32 28.43 5.60 4.87
C ASP A 32 27.47 5.36 3.70
N VAL A 33 26.35 6.09 3.68
CA VAL A 33 25.28 5.92 2.71
C VAL A 33 25.28 7.08 1.73
N ARG A 34 25.21 6.78 0.43
CA ARG A 34 25.06 7.79 -0.62
C ARG A 34 23.92 7.44 -1.55
N LEU A 35 23.04 8.40 -1.78
CA LEU A 35 21.93 8.28 -2.71
C LEU A 35 22.26 8.99 -4.02
N PHE A 36 22.01 8.31 -5.13
CA PHE A 36 22.17 8.83 -6.49
C PHE A 36 20.81 8.95 -7.18
N GLU A 37 20.41 10.16 -7.56
CA GLU A 37 19.18 10.45 -8.28
C GLU A 37 19.50 11.04 -9.65
N ARG A 38 18.87 10.50 -10.70
CA ARG A 38 19.07 10.96 -12.08
C ARG A 38 18.49 12.35 -12.31
N GLU A 39 17.32 12.61 -11.75
CA GLU A 39 16.59 13.86 -11.92
C GLU A 39 17.16 14.98 -11.04
N ASP A 40 16.78 16.21 -11.30
CA ASP A 40 17.17 17.42 -10.55
C ASP A 40 16.36 17.63 -9.25
N GLU A 41 15.50 16.68 -8.89
CA GLU A 41 14.61 16.77 -7.73
C GLU A 41 14.23 15.37 -7.22
N VAL A 42 13.91 15.27 -5.92
CA VAL A 42 13.35 14.07 -5.30
C VAL A 42 11.89 13.83 -5.74
N GLY A 43 11.36 12.64 -5.46
CA GLY A 43 9.97 12.26 -5.71
C GLY A 43 9.75 11.35 -6.93
N GLY A 44 10.75 11.22 -7.81
CA GLY A 44 10.77 10.22 -8.89
C GLY A 44 9.61 10.36 -9.88
N THR A 45 8.82 9.30 -10.06
CA THR A 45 7.68 9.27 -10.99
C THR A 45 6.66 10.37 -10.70
N PHE A 46 6.40 10.67 -9.42
CA PHE A 46 5.43 11.69 -9.03
C PHE A 46 5.81 13.09 -9.53
N THR A 47 7.12 13.39 -9.58
CA THR A 47 7.63 14.68 -10.05
C THR A 47 7.67 14.76 -11.58
N LYS A 48 8.12 13.71 -12.26
CA LYS A 48 8.43 13.78 -13.71
C LYS A 48 7.39 13.17 -14.64
N ARG A 49 6.54 12.25 -14.17
CA ARG A 49 5.70 11.37 -15.00
C ARG A 49 4.21 11.46 -14.67
N THR A 50 3.83 12.51 -13.97
CA THR A 50 2.46 12.78 -13.52
C THR A 50 1.88 14.02 -14.24
N TYR A 51 0.55 14.14 -14.24
CA TYR A 51 -0.23 15.28 -14.76
C TYR A 51 -0.75 16.15 -13.61
N GLU A 52 -1.12 17.40 -13.92
CA GLU A 52 -1.46 18.43 -12.93
C GLU A 52 -2.60 18.04 -11.98
N ASP A 53 -3.64 17.40 -12.53
CA ASP A 53 -4.85 17.00 -11.81
C ASP A 53 -4.69 15.66 -11.09
N ALA A 54 -3.51 15.04 -11.14
CA ALA A 54 -3.31 13.74 -10.54
C ALA A 54 -3.42 13.79 -9.02
N GLU A 55 -4.11 12.81 -8.49
CA GLU A 55 -4.31 12.59 -7.06
C GLU A 55 -3.94 11.15 -6.74
N LEU A 56 -3.39 10.92 -5.54
CA LEU A 56 -3.11 9.57 -5.08
C LEU A 56 -4.40 8.75 -4.98
N VAL A 57 -4.30 7.46 -5.28
CA VAL A 57 -5.43 6.52 -5.19
C VAL A 57 -5.59 5.98 -3.76
N SER A 58 -4.48 5.84 -3.04
CA SER A 58 -4.46 5.53 -1.61
C SER A 58 -4.56 6.80 -0.77
N SER A 59 -5.21 6.69 0.39
CA SER A 59 -5.37 7.79 1.33
C SER A 59 -4.07 8.14 2.03
N LYS A 60 -4.02 9.30 2.68
CA LYS A 60 -2.89 9.76 3.51
C LYS A 60 -2.60 8.78 4.65
N TYR A 61 -3.62 8.08 5.14
CA TYR A 61 -3.49 7.11 6.21
C TYR A 61 -2.62 5.91 5.80
N LEU A 62 -2.76 5.44 4.56
CA LEU A 62 -1.97 4.35 3.99
C LEU A 62 -0.65 4.82 3.36
N THR A 63 -0.66 5.98 2.70
CA THR A 63 0.47 6.45 1.87
C THR A 63 1.59 7.09 2.70
N CYS A 64 1.26 7.83 3.76
CA CYS A 64 2.28 8.51 4.54
C CYS A 64 3.18 7.52 5.29
N PHE A 65 4.45 7.87 5.44
CA PHE A 65 5.42 7.10 6.20
C PHE A 65 5.01 7.01 7.68
N SER A 66 5.48 5.96 8.35
CA SER A 66 5.02 5.63 9.70
C SER A 66 5.44 6.65 10.76
N ASP A 67 6.57 7.33 10.55
CA ASP A 67 7.19 8.30 11.45
C ASP A 67 7.20 9.75 10.93
N TRP A 68 6.44 10.01 9.86
CA TRP A 68 6.20 11.37 9.34
C TRP A 68 4.86 11.40 8.63
N ARG A 69 3.88 12.09 9.21
CA ARG A 69 2.49 12.09 8.72
C ARG A 69 2.20 13.37 7.93
N ALA A 70 1.21 13.32 7.05
CA ALA A 70 0.65 14.53 6.44
C ALA A 70 -0.14 15.34 7.47
N ASP A 71 -0.46 16.59 7.15
CA ASP A 71 -1.21 17.45 8.06
C ASP A 71 -2.64 16.92 8.25
N LEU A 72 -3.25 17.20 9.40
CA LEU A 72 -4.61 16.74 9.66
C LEU A 72 -5.61 17.41 8.70
N GLU A 73 -5.33 18.65 8.32
CA GLU A 73 -6.11 19.47 7.40
C GLU A 73 -5.93 19.08 5.93
N ASP A 74 -4.90 18.29 5.60
CA ASP A 74 -4.73 17.77 4.24
C ASP A 74 -5.93 16.86 3.87
N PRO A 75 -6.36 16.86 2.59
CA PRO A 75 -7.41 15.97 2.13
C PRO A 75 -7.02 14.50 2.32
N ASP A 76 -8.02 13.62 2.42
CA ASP A 76 -7.81 12.18 2.53
C ASP A 76 -6.90 11.64 1.42
N PHE A 77 -7.03 12.16 0.20
CA PHE A 77 -6.23 11.80 -0.96
C PHE A 77 -5.40 13.00 -1.37
N LEU A 78 -4.08 12.86 -1.31
CA LEU A 78 -3.17 13.97 -1.62
C LEU A 78 -3.10 14.17 -3.13
N SER A 79 -3.13 15.42 -3.59
CA SER A 79 -2.68 15.73 -4.95
C SER A 79 -1.21 15.33 -5.12
N ALA A 80 -0.80 15.01 -6.35
CA ALA A 80 0.60 14.71 -6.64
C ALA A 80 1.53 15.83 -6.19
N LYS A 81 1.12 17.10 -6.38
CA LYS A 81 1.86 18.28 -5.93
C LYS A 81 2.03 18.31 -4.41
N ARG A 82 0.98 18.03 -3.63
CA ARG A 82 1.06 17.96 -2.17
C ARG A 82 1.96 16.81 -1.71
N PHE A 83 1.86 15.66 -2.36
CA PHE A 83 2.69 14.50 -2.03
C PHE A 83 4.18 14.75 -2.31
N ILE A 84 4.53 15.39 -3.42
CA ILE A 84 5.93 15.82 -3.68
C ILE A 84 6.42 16.75 -2.57
N ARG A 85 5.59 17.71 -2.15
CA ARG A 85 5.92 18.60 -1.02
C ARG A 85 6.15 17.80 0.27
N TYR A 86 5.29 16.83 0.56
CA TYR A 86 5.45 15.92 1.70
C TYR A 86 6.79 15.16 1.67
N LEU A 87 7.22 14.68 0.50
CA LEU A 87 8.52 14.00 0.36
C LEU A 87 9.70 14.95 0.59
N LYS A 88 9.60 16.22 0.18
CA LYS A 88 10.61 17.23 0.49
C LYS A 88 10.66 17.55 1.98
N GLU A 89 9.49 17.77 2.60
CA GLU A 89 9.35 17.99 4.04
C GLU A 89 9.96 16.82 4.84
N TYR A 90 9.75 15.57 4.39
CA TYR A 90 10.40 14.38 4.97
C TYR A 90 11.92 14.44 4.84
N THR A 91 12.41 14.80 3.65
CA THR A 91 13.84 14.91 3.35
C THR A 91 14.51 16.00 4.21
N ASP A 92 13.84 17.13 4.41
CA ASP A 92 14.25 18.21 5.29
C ASP A 92 14.25 17.76 6.77
N HIS A 93 13.14 17.17 7.23
CA HIS A 93 12.95 16.77 8.62
C HIS A 93 14.03 15.80 9.12
N PHE A 94 14.38 14.79 8.31
CA PHE A 94 15.43 13.82 8.63
C PHE A 94 16.83 14.24 8.14
N ASN A 95 16.97 15.47 7.63
CA ASN A 95 18.20 16.05 7.11
C ASN A 95 18.90 15.14 6.09
N LEU A 96 18.18 14.61 5.11
CA LEU A 96 18.69 13.60 4.17
C LEU A 96 19.49 14.21 3.01
N TRP A 97 19.30 15.50 2.73
CA TRP A 97 19.95 16.21 1.61
C TRP A 97 21.47 16.04 1.50
N PRO A 98 22.27 16.04 2.59
CA PRO A 98 23.71 15.86 2.49
C PRO A 98 24.14 14.57 1.79
N GLU A 99 23.32 13.52 1.87
CA GLU A 99 23.61 12.21 1.28
C GLU A 99 23.02 12.03 -0.13
N ILE A 100 22.27 13.02 -0.64
CA ILE A 100 21.57 12.94 -1.92
C ILE A 100 22.36 13.69 -2.99
N SER A 101 22.82 12.96 -4.00
CA SER A 101 23.38 13.52 -5.24
C SER A 101 22.29 13.55 -6.32
N LEU A 102 21.69 14.72 -6.55
CA LEU A 102 20.75 14.97 -7.66
C LEU A 102 21.49 15.10 -9.00
N SER A 103 20.77 15.02 -10.12
CA SER A 103 21.33 15.09 -11.49
C SER A 103 22.52 14.16 -11.71
N THR A 104 22.50 13.01 -11.04
CA THR A 104 23.60 12.06 -10.93
C THR A 104 23.13 10.66 -11.35
N PRO A 105 22.91 10.40 -12.65
CA PRO A 105 22.44 9.10 -13.11
C PRO A 105 23.50 8.03 -12.89
N VAL A 106 23.09 6.93 -12.25
CA VAL A 106 23.85 5.67 -12.23
C VAL A 106 23.71 5.00 -13.60
N THR A 107 24.84 4.72 -14.25
CA THR A 107 24.90 4.16 -15.60
C THR A 107 25.16 2.66 -15.61
N SER A 108 25.93 2.15 -14.63
CA SER A 108 26.11 0.72 -14.44
C SER A 108 26.57 0.39 -13.03
N ILE A 109 26.29 -0.83 -12.59
CA ILE A 109 26.79 -1.39 -11.32
C ILE A 109 27.44 -2.71 -11.65
N ARG A 110 28.64 -2.93 -11.13
CA ARG A 110 29.40 -4.18 -11.32
C ARG A 110 29.83 -4.71 -9.96
N ARG A 111 29.96 -6.03 -9.83
CA ARG A 111 30.65 -6.62 -8.68
C ARG A 111 32.14 -6.37 -8.84
N ASP A 112 32.80 -6.00 -7.76
CA ASP A 112 34.26 -5.92 -7.75
C ASP A 112 34.87 -7.32 -7.55
N GLN A 113 36.08 -7.52 -8.05
CA GLN A 113 36.82 -8.77 -7.94
C GLN A 113 37.24 -9.06 -6.48
N ALA A 114 37.45 -8.03 -5.66
CA ALA A 114 37.80 -8.17 -4.24
C ALA A 114 36.58 -8.34 -3.31
N GLY A 115 35.35 -8.27 -3.85
CA GLY A 115 34.10 -8.24 -3.09
C GLY A 115 33.43 -6.87 -3.10
N GLY A 116 32.13 -6.79 -2.80
CA GLY A 116 31.37 -5.55 -2.90
C GLY A 116 31.01 -5.16 -4.34
N HIS A 117 30.82 -3.86 -4.56
CA HIS A 117 30.26 -3.29 -5.77
C HIS A 117 30.94 -1.98 -6.20
N ILE A 118 31.04 -1.78 -7.52
CA ILE A 118 31.47 -0.52 -8.14
C ILE A 118 30.26 0.10 -8.83
N VAL A 119 29.86 1.28 -8.37
CA VAL A 119 28.78 2.09 -8.96
C VAL A 119 29.40 3.10 -9.91
N HIS A 120 29.08 2.99 -11.21
CA HIS A 120 29.42 3.99 -12.20
C HIS A 120 28.27 4.99 -12.33
N TYR A 121 28.58 6.28 -12.23
CA TYR A 121 27.59 7.34 -12.33
C TYR A 121 28.18 8.54 -13.06
N ARG A 122 27.32 9.37 -13.63
CA ARG A 122 27.72 10.67 -14.19
C ARG A 122 27.42 11.76 -13.18
N GLY A 123 28.42 12.54 -12.79
CA GLY A 123 28.23 13.67 -11.88
C GLY A 123 27.40 14.79 -12.51
N PRO A 124 26.93 15.76 -11.71
CA PRO A 124 26.24 16.96 -12.22
C PRO A 124 27.12 17.81 -13.15
N ASP A 125 28.45 17.67 -13.03
CA ASP A 125 29.47 18.23 -13.91
C ASP A 125 29.58 17.52 -15.27
N GLY A 126 28.81 16.45 -15.49
CA GLY A 126 28.86 15.63 -16.70
C GLY A 126 30.01 14.62 -16.73
N ILE A 127 30.83 14.55 -15.67
CA ILE A 127 32.01 13.69 -15.60
C ILE A 127 31.62 12.32 -15.08
N ASP A 128 32.03 11.26 -15.78
CA ASP A 128 31.83 9.89 -15.33
C ASP A 128 32.76 9.57 -14.15
N LYS A 129 32.18 9.09 -13.05
CA LYS A 129 32.84 8.79 -11.79
C LYS A 129 32.45 7.40 -11.31
N THR A 130 33.23 6.86 -10.38
CA THR A 130 32.96 5.59 -9.70
C THR A 130 32.81 5.80 -8.20
N TRP A 131 32.08 4.89 -7.56
CA TRP A 131 31.98 4.79 -6.12
C TRP A 131 31.94 3.33 -5.71
N GLU A 132 32.87 2.94 -4.85
CA GLU A 132 32.98 1.58 -4.31
C GLU A 132 32.16 1.46 -3.04
N CYS A 133 31.34 0.41 -2.94
CA CYS A 133 30.48 0.18 -1.80
C CYS A 133 30.30 -1.31 -1.49
N ASP A 134 29.96 -1.62 -0.24
CA ASP A 134 29.74 -2.99 0.22
C ASP A 134 28.39 -3.55 -0.27
N ALA A 135 27.38 -2.67 -0.36
CA ALA A 135 26.02 -3.05 -0.75
C ALA A 135 25.34 -1.97 -1.61
N VAL A 136 24.32 -2.39 -2.36
CA VAL A 136 23.51 -1.51 -3.21
C VAL A 136 22.03 -1.76 -2.97
N ALA A 137 21.27 -0.69 -2.71
CA ALA A 137 19.82 -0.67 -2.68
C ALA A 137 19.28 -0.06 -3.98
N ILE A 138 18.55 -0.85 -4.77
CA ILE A 138 17.93 -0.41 -6.03
C ILE A 138 16.52 0.12 -5.76
N CYS A 139 16.36 1.44 -5.90
CA CYS A 139 15.12 2.16 -5.64
C CYS A 139 14.62 2.92 -6.88
N SER A 140 14.96 2.44 -8.09
CA SER A 140 14.71 3.11 -9.37
C SER A 140 13.24 3.12 -9.82
N GLY A 141 12.38 2.35 -9.14
CA GLY A 141 10.97 2.19 -9.49
C GLY A 141 10.73 1.41 -10.80
N LEU A 142 9.45 1.15 -11.09
CA LEU A 142 9.01 0.36 -12.26
C LEU A 142 8.33 1.22 -13.35
N HIS A 143 7.82 2.40 -12.99
CA HIS A 143 6.99 3.23 -13.87
C HIS A 143 7.80 4.29 -14.64
N VAL A 144 9.01 3.94 -15.09
CA VAL A 144 9.92 4.85 -15.78
C VAL A 144 9.86 4.69 -17.29
N THR A 145 9.99 3.46 -17.78
CA THR A 145 10.02 3.12 -19.21
C THR A 145 8.61 2.85 -19.72
N PRO A 146 8.10 3.61 -20.70
CA PRO A 146 6.80 3.36 -21.30
C PRO A 146 6.70 1.99 -21.97
N ASN A 147 5.56 1.32 -21.81
CA ASN A 147 5.22 0.13 -22.60
C ASN A 147 4.27 0.56 -23.73
N ILE A 148 4.82 0.71 -24.94
CA ILE A 148 4.08 1.20 -26.10
C ILE A 148 3.84 0.03 -27.05
N PRO A 149 2.59 -0.44 -27.21
CA PRO A 149 2.27 -1.50 -28.16
C PRO A 149 2.36 -1.00 -29.60
N ASP A 150 2.68 -1.89 -30.53
CA ASP A 150 2.50 -1.62 -31.95
C ASP A 150 1.01 -1.64 -32.31
N VAL A 151 0.54 -0.57 -32.96
CA VAL A 151 -0.87 -0.38 -33.31
C VAL A 151 -0.94 -0.09 -34.81
N PRO A 152 -1.41 -1.04 -35.64
CA PRO A 152 -1.53 -0.83 -37.08
C PRO A 152 -2.39 0.40 -37.42
N GLY A 153 -1.85 1.30 -38.24
CA GLY A 153 -2.53 2.53 -38.66
C GLY A 153 -2.43 3.70 -37.67
N ILE A 154 -1.66 3.57 -36.58
CA ILE A 154 -1.42 4.67 -35.61
C ILE A 154 -0.74 5.88 -36.27
N ASP A 155 0.02 5.67 -37.35
CA ASP A 155 0.66 6.70 -38.17
C ASP A 155 -0.34 7.68 -38.80
N LYS A 156 -1.61 7.27 -38.94
CA LYS A 156 -2.70 8.10 -39.46
C LYS A 156 -3.30 9.02 -38.39
N VAL A 157 -2.94 8.82 -37.12
CA VAL A 157 -3.42 9.60 -35.98
C VAL A 157 -2.49 10.80 -35.77
N LYS A 158 -3.06 12.00 -35.78
CA LYS A 158 -2.28 13.26 -35.73
C LYS A 158 -1.47 13.44 -34.44
N ILE A 159 -2.02 13.00 -33.30
CA ILE A 159 -1.41 13.16 -31.98
C ILE A 159 -1.47 11.80 -31.29
N VAL A 160 -0.30 11.25 -30.99
CA VAL A 160 -0.13 9.99 -30.27
C VAL A 160 0.79 10.27 -29.09
N LYS A 161 0.32 9.97 -27.88
CA LYS A 161 1.08 10.17 -26.64
C LYS A 161 0.91 8.96 -25.74
N HIS A 162 2.00 8.53 -25.12
CA HIS A 162 1.92 7.66 -23.96
C HIS A 162 1.50 8.50 -22.74
N SER A 163 0.82 7.89 -21.76
CA SER A 163 0.31 8.60 -20.58
C SER A 163 1.40 9.37 -19.81
N SER A 164 2.62 8.85 -19.76
CA SER A 164 3.77 9.53 -19.12
C SER A 164 4.12 10.90 -19.72
N GLN A 165 3.71 11.16 -20.97
CA GLN A 165 3.94 12.41 -21.68
C GLN A 165 2.78 13.41 -21.50
N PHE A 166 1.60 12.96 -21.05
CA PHE A 166 0.47 13.83 -20.77
C PHE A 166 0.70 14.59 -19.46
N LYS A 167 0.52 15.91 -19.47
CA LYS A 167 0.80 16.79 -18.32
C LYS A 167 -0.40 17.59 -17.87
N LYS A 168 -1.27 18.02 -18.78
CA LYS A 168 -2.35 18.94 -18.44
C LYS A 168 -3.56 18.82 -19.35
N ARG A 169 -4.70 19.24 -18.84
CA ARG A 169 -5.99 19.11 -19.51
C ARG A 169 -6.04 19.88 -20.84
N GLU A 170 -5.35 21.02 -20.94
CA GLU A 170 -5.36 21.87 -22.14
C GLU A 170 -4.66 21.21 -23.35
N GLU A 171 -3.97 20.08 -23.16
CA GLU A 171 -3.40 19.32 -24.25
C GLU A 171 -4.45 18.65 -25.14
N PHE A 172 -5.71 18.55 -24.69
CA PHE A 172 -6.82 18.07 -25.51
C PHE A 172 -7.29 19.18 -26.47
N PRO A 173 -7.14 19.01 -27.80
CA PRO A 173 -7.63 20.02 -28.73
C PRO A 173 -9.15 20.13 -28.67
N GLN A 174 -9.68 21.35 -28.76
CA GLN A 174 -11.12 21.58 -28.79
C GLN A 174 -11.77 20.83 -29.97
N GLY A 175 -12.90 20.17 -29.71
CA GLY A 175 -13.63 19.37 -30.69
C GLY A 175 -12.93 18.07 -31.11
N SER A 176 -11.83 17.69 -30.45
CA SER A 176 -11.10 16.46 -30.77
C SER A 176 -11.89 15.20 -30.45
N GLN A 177 -11.54 14.11 -31.13
CA GLN A 177 -11.97 12.77 -30.78
C GLN A 177 -10.80 12.06 -30.12
N VAL A 178 -10.96 11.66 -28.87
CA VAL A 178 -9.89 11.07 -28.06
C VAL A 178 -10.14 9.57 -27.94
N VAL A 179 -9.10 8.78 -28.21
CA VAL A 179 -9.10 7.34 -27.95
C VAL A 179 -8.06 7.06 -26.87
N VAL A 180 -8.49 6.44 -25.77
CA VAL A 180 -7.62 6.04 -24.68
C VAL A 180 -7.44 4.53 -24.73
N LEU A 181 -6.20 4.08 -24.94
CA LEU A 181 -5.85 2.67 -24.99
C LEU A 181 -5.41 2.19 -23.60
N GLY A 182 -6.28 1.43 -22.92
CA GLY A 182 -6.02 0.85 -21.61
C GLY A 182 -6.87 1.46 -20.49
N THR A 183 -7.27 0.59 -19.57
CA THR A 183 -8.17 0.89 -18.44
C THR A 183 -7.48 0.69 -17.09
N GLY A 184 -6.19 1.00 -17.01
CA GLY A 184 -5.52 1.19 -15.73
C GLY A 184 -5.92 2.55 -15.12
N GLU A 185 -5.51 2.81 -13.88
CA GLU A 185 -5.84 4.03 -13.14
C GLU A 185 -5.59 5.31 -13.96
N THR A 186 -4.38 5.45 -14.52
CA THR A 186 -4.04 6.59 -15.38
C THR A 186 -4.90 6.69 -16.65
N GLY A 187 -5.28 5.55 -17.25
CA GLY A 187 -6.14 5.53 -18.43
C GLY A 187 -7.55 6.02 -18.10
N MET A 188 -8.09 5.59 -16.96
CA MET A 188 -9.39 6.05 -16.46
C MET A 188 -9.39 7.55 -16.15
N ASP A 189 -8.35 8.05 -15.48
CA ASP A 189 -8.20 9.48 -15.17
C ASP A 189 -8.11 10.31 -16.46
N ILE A 190 -7.24 9.93 -17.41
CA ILE A 190 -7.11 10.65 -18.68
C ILE A 190 -8.43 10.62 -19.48
N ALA A 191 -9.15 9.50 -19.47
CA ALA A 191 -10.46 9.42 -20.12
C ALA A 191 -11.49 10.35 -19.45
N HIS A 192 -11.47 10.42 -18.11
CA HIS A 192 -12.30 11.34 -17.35
C HIS A 192 -11.95 12.80 -17.66
N LEU A 193 -10.65 13.16 -17.68
CA LEU A 193 -10.19 14.49 -18.05
C LEU A 193 -10.60 14.85 -19.49
N ALA A 194 -10.50 13.90 -20.43
CA ALA A 194 -10.89 14.12 -21.82
C ALA A 194 -12.40 14.35 -21.99
N VAL A 195 -13.25 13.57 -21.30
CA VAL A 195 -14.71 13.66 -21.48
C VAL A 195 -15.31 14.88 -20.80
N THR A 196 -14.64 15.39 -19.76
CA THR A 196 -14.99 16.65 -19.08
C THR A 196 -14.32 17.88 -19.71
N SER A 197 -13.50 17.67 -20.74
CA SER A 197 -12.93 18.75 -21.57
C SER A 197 -13.81 19.04 -22.79
N PRO A 198 -13.55 20.14 -23.54
CA PRO A 198 -14.24 20.48 -24.79
C PRO A 198 -13.99 19.51 -25.96
N THR A 199 -13.99 18.20 -25.74
CA THR A 199 -13.82 17.16 -26.76
C THR A 199 -15.17 16.78 -27.37
N LYS A 200 -15.16 16.27 -28.61
CA LYS A 200 -16.37 15.83 -29.32
C LYS A 200 -16.80 14.42 -28.91
N ARG A 201 -15.83 13.54 -28.64
CA ARG A 201 -16.05 12.14 -28.30
C ARG A 201 -14.82 11.58 -27.60
N VAL A 202 -15.05 10.76 -26.58
CA VAL A 202 -14.01 9.94 -25.95
C VAL A 202 -14.37 8.47 -26.11
N VAL A 203 -13.39 7.65 -26.49
CA VAL A 203 -13.51 6.20 -26.57
C VAL A 203 -12.46 5.58 -25.66
N LEU A 204 -12.91 4.84 -24.66
CA LEU A 204 -12.04 4.08 -23.76
C LEU A 204 -11.96 2.64 -24.24
N CYS A 205 -10.76 2.18 -24.57
CA CYS A 205 -10.51 0.84 -25.06
C CYS A 205 -9.97 -0.05 -23.95
N HIS A 206 -10.60 -1.19 -23.73
CA HIS A 206 -10.11 -2.25 -22.87
C HIS A 206 -9.89 -3.52 -23.69
N ARG A 207 -8.95 -4.37 -23.25
CA ARG A 207 -8.78 -5.70 -23.86
C ARG A 207 -9.86 -6.68 -23.38
N GLN A 208 -10.11 -6.71 -22.07
CA GLN A 208 -10.82 -7.82 -21.41
C GLN A 208 -11.65 -7.34 -20.19
N GLY A 209 -12.14 -6.10 -20.23
CA GLY A 209 -12.86 -5.47 -19.12
C GLY A 209 -11.96 -4.91 -18.01
N PHE A 210 -12.57 -4.37 -16.96
CA PHE A 210 -11.91 -3.76 -15.81
C PHE A 210 -12.80 -3.81 -14.57
N LEU A 211 -12.19 -3.82 -13.38
CA LEU A 211 -12.87 -3.55 -12.11
C LEU A 211 -12.68 -2.08 -11.74
N GLY A 212 -13.77 -1.44 -11.30
CA GLY A 212 -13.72 -0.11 -10.69
C GLY A 212 -14.05 -0.24 -9.21
N ALA A 213 -13.35 0.51 -8.37
CA ALA A 213 -13.66 0.66 -6.96
C ALA A 213 -13.66 2.15 -6.61
N PRO A 214 -14.63 2.64 -5.82
CA PRO A 214 -14.63 4.02 -5.39
C PRO A 214 -13.50 4.23 -4.36
N LYS A 215 -12.89 5.43 -4.38
CA LYS A 215 -11.89 5.81 -3.38
C LYS A 215 -12.47 5.87 -1.97
N LYS A 216 -13.75 6.19 -1.84
CA LYS A 216 -14.47 6.33 -0.57
C LYS A 216 -15.66 5.40 -0.52
N ILE A 217 -15.97 4.89 0.67
CA ILE A 217 -17.19 4.12 0.89
C ILE A 217 -18.34 5.11 1.13
N PRO A 218 -19.43 5.03 0.35
CA PRO A 218 -20.64 5.80 0.62
C PRO A 218 -21.17 5.52 2.02
N ASN A 219 -21.56 6.55 2.76
CA ASN A 219 -22.08 6.37 4.11
C ASN A 219 -23.36 5.51 4.06
N PRO A 220 -23.45 4.42 4.85
CA PRO A 220 -24.61 3.56 4.83
C PRO A 220 -25.85 4.30 5.35
N ILE A 221 -26.94 4.23 4.59
CA ILE A 221 -28.24 4.75 5.04
C ILE A 221 -28.95 3.66 5.84
N LEU A 222 -29.09 3.89 7.15
CA LEU A 222 -29.79 2.94 8.01
C LEU A 222 -31.29 2.97 7.72
N PHE A 223 -31.92 1.81 7.51
CA PHE A 223 -33.36 1.68 7.25
C PHE A 223 -33.92 2.70 6.22
N PRO A 224 -33.48 2.66 4.95
CA PRO A 224 -33.96 3.59 3.92
C PRO A 224 -35.49 3.57 3.76
N ILE A 225 -36.09 2.42 4.05
CA ILE A 225 -37.54 2.16 4.02
C ILE A 225 -38.31 3.05 5.01
N LEU A 226 -37.67 3.53 6.08
CA LEU A 226 -38.25 4.47 7.05
C LEU A 226 -38.14 5.94 6.59
N GLY A 227 -37.68 6.21 5.37
CA GLY A 227 -37.52 7.55 4.82
C GLY A 227 -36.22 8.25 5.22
N ASN A 228 -35.28 7.53 5.84
CA ASN A 228 -33.95 8.04 6.14
C ASN A 228 -33.20 8.39 4.85
N LYS A 229 -32.55 9.55 4.85
CA LYS A 229 -31.81 10.08 3.70
C LYS A 229 -30.31 10.15 4.01
N PRO A 230 -29.43 10.07 3.00
CA PRO A 230 -28.01 10.25 3.22
C PRO A 230 -27.76 11.68 3.74
N ASN A 231 -26.91 11.80 4.75
CA ASN A 231 -26.46 13.09 5.25
C ASN A 231 -25.48 13.68 4.24
N PRO A 232 -25.82 14.80 3.54
CA PRO A 232 -24.94 15.38 2.52
C PRO A 232 -23.65 15.96 3.11
N ASN A 233 -23.60 16.19 4.43
CA ASN A 233 -22.43 16.70 5.14
C ASN A 233 -21.60 15.61 5.81
N ALA A 234 -22.04 14.34 5.76
CA ALA A 234 -21.30 13.26 6.37
C ALA A 234 -20.03 12.98 5.56
N GLN A 235 -18.88 13.02 6.23
CA GLN A 235 -17.60 12.72 5.59
C GLN A 235 -17.50 11.23 5.33
N GLU A 236 -17.51 10.84 4.06
CA GLU A 236 -17.23 9.47 3.64
C GLU A 236 -15.80 9.07 4.02
N LEU A 237 -15.62 7.80 4.36
CA LEU A 237 -14.31 7.25 4.72
C LEU A 237 -13.59 6.69 3.50
N PRO A 238 -12.27 6.85 3.41
CA PRO A 238 -11.46 6.14 2.42
C PRO A 238 -11.68 4.62 2.50
N ILE A 239 -11.75 3.96 1.34
CA ILE A 239 -11.99 2.52 1.26
C ILE A 239 -10.86 1.72 1.92
N ASP A 240 -9.63 2.24 1.82
CA ASP A 240 -8.43 1.62 2.36
C ASP A 240 -8.33 1.68 3.89
N VAL A 241 -9.19 2.43 4.60
CA VAL A 241 -9.26 2.44 6.08
C VAL A 241 -10.61 1.97 6.65
N SER A 242 -11.57 1.67 5.79
CA SER A 242 -12.94 1.35 6.20
C SER A 242 -13.24 -0.14 6.25
N TRP A 243 -12.56 -0.96 5.45
CA TRP A 243 -12.76 -2.41 5.41
C TRP A 243 -11.60 -3.16 6.05
N GLN A 244 -11.55 -3.26 7.38
CA GLN A 244 -10.42 -3.93 8.03
C GLN A 244 -10.87 -4.79 9.21
N ALA A 245 -10.58 -6.08 9.10
CA ALA A 245 -10.79 -7.06 10.15
C ALA A 245 -9.47 -7.78 10.44
N PRO A 246 -8.60 -7.20 11.29
CA PRO A 246 -7.31 -7.80 11.68
C PRO A 246 -7.40 -9.25 12.15
N LEU A 247 -8.57 -9.61 12.70
CA LEU A 247 -8.92 -10.95 13.18
C LEU A 247 -9.03 -12.00 12.06
N LEU A 248 -9.23 -11.60 10.81
CA LEU A 248 -9.33 -12.51 9.65
C LEU A 248 -8.00 -12.84 9.01
N ASP A 249 -6.97 -11.99 9.17
CA ASP A 249 -5.74 -12.10 8.38
C ASP A 249 -4.47 -12.12 9.25
N SER A 250 -4.32 -11.16 10.16
CA SER A 250 -3.08 -10.97 10.92
C SER A 250 -2.99 -11.87 12.14
N TYR A 251 -4.09 -12.03 12.89
CA TYR A 251 -4.07 -12.72 14.19
C TYR A 251 -4.45 -14.21 14.12
N LEU A 252 -4.58 -14.77 12.92
CA LEU A 252 -4.83 -16.20 12.75
C LEU A 252 -3.57 -17.03 13.02
N PRO A 253 -3.73 -18.27 13.53
CA PRO A 253 -2.65 -19.23 13.64
C PRO A 253 -1.95 -19.49 12.29
N PRO A 254 -0.63 -19.78 12.27
CA PRO A 254 0.14 -19.97 11.04
C PRO A 254 -0.48 -20.96 10.04
N PHE A 255 -0.99 -22.11 10.51
CA PHE A 255 -1.55 -23.15 9.63
C PHE A 255 -2.80 -22.72 8.84
N LEU A 256 -3.49 -21.64 9.24
CA LEU A 256 -4.60 -21.03 8.49
C LEU A 256 -4.16 -19.89 7.59
N ARG A 257 -3.18 -19.11 8.06
CA ARG A 257 -2.63 -17.98 7.34
C ARG A 257 -1.98 -18.42 6.03
N ASP A 258 -1.32 -19.57 6.04
CA ASP A 258 -0.59 -20.12 4.89
C ASP A 258 -1.50 -20.85 3.88
N ARG A 259 -2.82 -20.71 3.99
CA ARG A 259 -3.80 -21.38 3.11
C ARG A 259 -4.77 -20.39 2.48
N LEU A 260 -5.17 -20.65 1.24
CA LEU A 260 -6.19 -19.86 0.52
C LEU A 260 -7.61 -19.88 1.14
N PHE A 261 -7.79 -20.54 2.27
CA PHE A 261 -9.09 -20.66 2.92
C PHE A 261 -9.64 -19.30 3.38
N THR A 262 -8.80 -18.49 4.05
CA THR A 262 -9.17 -17.16 4.54
C THR A 262 -9.59 -16.24 3.40
N TRP A 263 -8.82 -16.27 2.30
CA TRP A 263 -9.13 -15.59 1.06
C TRP A 263 -10.48 -16.01 0.45
N ARG A 264 -10.74 -17.32 0.35
CA ARG A 264 -12.02 -17.82 -0.19
C ARG A 264 -13.20 -17.40 0.68
N PHE A 265 -13.03 -17.42 2.00
CA PHE A 265 -14.05 -16.96 2.93
C PHE A 265 -14.34 -15.47 2.74
N GLN A 266 -13.31 -14.63 2.64
CA GLN A 266 -13.47 -13.20 2.39
C GLN A 266 -14.13 -12.91 1.04
N ASP A 267 -13.67 -13.56 -0.03
CA ASP A 267 -14.22 -13.40 -1.39
C ASP A 267 -15.74 -13.71 -1.42
N ILE A 268 -16.17 -14.79 -0.76
CA ILE A 268 -17.59 -15.13 -0.64
C ILE A 268 -18.36 -14.04 0.10
N ASN A 269 -17.85 -13.58 1.25
CA ASN A 269 -18.53 -12.55 2.05
C ASN A 269 -18.64 -11.22 1.30
N ILE A 270 -17.58 -10.78 0.61
CA ILE A 270 -17.57 -9.55 -0.19
C ILE A 270 -18.57 -9.65 -1.34
N LYS A 271 -18.56 -10.77 -2.09
CA LYS A 271 -19.51 -10.99 -3.20
C LYS A 271 -20.95 -11.02 -2.72
N LEU A 272 -21.21 -11.68 -1.58
CA LEU A 272 -22.54 -11.71 -0.98
C LEU A 272 -22.99 -10.32 -0.52
N ALA A 273 -22.12 -9.57 0.15
CA ALA A 273 -22.40 -8.19 0.57
C ALA A 273 -22.70 -7.29 -0.64
N ASN A 274 -21.86 -7.35 -1.68
CA ASN A 274 -22.09 -6.61 -2.92
C ASN A 274 -23.42 -7.00 -3.57
N TRP A 275 -23.75 -8.29 -3.64
CA TRP A 275 -25.02 -8.75 -4.20
C TRP A 275 -26.22 -8.25 -3.39
N LEU A 276 -26.14 -8.29 -2.06
CA LEU A 276 -27.19 -7.78 -1.18
C LEU A 276 -27.37 -6.26 -1.30
N CYS A 277 -26.28 -5.50 -1.47
CA CYS A 277 -26.32 -4.04 -1.52
C CYS A 277 -26.63 -3.48 -2.91
N SER A 278 -26.20 -4.15 -3.98
CA SER A 278 -26.21 -3.61 -5.35
C SER A 278 -26.90 -4.52 -6.38
N GLY A 279 -27.32 -5.73 -6.00
CA GLY A 279 -27.89 -6.72 -6.92
C GLY A 279 -26.86 -7.43 -7.80
N THR A 280 -25.57 -7.12 -7.67
CA THR A 280 -24.47 -7.74 -8.42
C THR A 280 -23.32 -8.17 -7.50
N THR A 281 -22.69 -9.31 -7.78
CA THR A 281 -21.48 -9.76 -7.09
C THR A 281 -20.22 -9.04 -7.58
N ALA A 282 -20.33 -8.30 -8.68
CA ALA A 282 -19.23 -7.66 -9.39
C ALA A 282 -18.78 -6.33 -8.72
N GLY A 283 -19.63 -5.74 -7.87
CA GLY A 283 -19.32 -4.54 -7.09
C GLY A 283 -20.26 -3.37 -7.39
N VAL A 284 -20.16 -2.33 -6.56
CA VAL A 284 -21.12 -1.21 -6.50
C VAL A 284 -21.19 -0.34 -7.77
N ASP A 285 -20.16 -0.34 -8.62
CA ASP A 285 -20.07 0.51 -9.83
C ASP A 285 -19.91 -0.29 -11.14
N GLN A 286 -20.07 -1.61 -11.12
CA GLN A 286 -19.90 -2.43 -12.32
C GLN A 286 -21.20 -2.63 -13.10
N TRP A 287 -21.53 -1.66 -13.96
CA TRP A 287 -22.66 -1.77 -14.89
C TRP A 287 -22.24 -2.11 -16.34
N ILE A 288 -21.01 -1.78 -16.76
CA ILE A 288 -20.49 -2.04 -18.12
C ILE A 288 -18.99 -2.39 -18.07
N GLY A 289 -18.56 -3.43 -18.79
CA GLY A 289 -17.13 -3.77 -18.94
C GLY A 289 -16.54 -4.65 -17.83
N GLY A 290 -17.37 -5.45 -17.15
CA GLY A 290 -16.93 -6.40 -16.13
C GLY A 290 -15.87 -7.39 -16.63
N LEU A 291 -15.09 -7.96 -15.70
CA LEU A 291 -14.14 -9.03 -16.02
C LEU A 291 -14.90 -10.32 -16.34
N ASP A 292 -14.42 -11.07 -17.33
CA ASP A 292 -14.92 -12.43 -17.58
C ASP A 292 -14.73 -13.33 -16.34
N ALA A 293 -15.64 -14.30 -16.17
CA ALA A 293 -15.72 -15.15 -14.97
C ALA A 293 -14.47 -16.03 -14.76
N ASP A 294 -13.80 -16.40 -15.85
CA ASP A 294 -12.50 -17.10 -15.87
C ASP A 294 -11.33 -16.22 -15.40
N ARG A 295 -11.56 -14.91 -15.19
CA ARG A 295 -10.57 -13.97 -14.68
C ARG A 295 -10.95 -13.38 -13.33
N PHE A 296 -12.10 -13.74 -12.78
CA PHE A 296 -12.44 -13.55 -11.37
C PHE A 296 -11.63 -14.52 -10.49
N HIS A 297 -10.31 -14.44 -10.60
CA HIS A 297 -9.35 -15.26 -9.88
C HIS A 297 -8.42 -14.33 -9.13
N THR A 298 -8.94 -13.69 -8.07
CA THR A 298 -8.20 -12.89 -7.09
C THR A 298 -7.03 -13.65 -6.42
N SER A 299 -6.85 -14.95 -6.70
CA SER A 299 -5.90 -15.83 -6.00
C SER A 299 -5.08 -16.81 -6.87
N GLN A 300 -5.15 -16.79 -8.20
CA GLN A 300 -4.39 -17.76 -9.05
C GLN A 300 -3.04 -17.26 -9.59
N MET A 301 -2.33 -16.39 -8.87
CA MET A 301 -0.90 -16.16 -9.21
C MET A 301 -0.03 -17.42 -9.05
N SER A 302 -0.54 -18.49 -8.44
CA SER A 302 0.18 -19.76 -8.29
C SER A 302 0.09 -20.73 -9.48
N LEU A 303 -0.65 -20.43 -10.56
CA LEU A 303 -0.85 -21.42 -11.64
C LEU A 303 -0.89 -20.87 -13.07
N ILE A 304 -0.63 -19.58 -13.30
CA ILE A 304 -0.48 -19.10 -14.69
C ILE A 304 0.94 -19.47 -15.16
N GLU A 305 1.02 -20.43 -16.09
CA GLU A 305 2.21 -20.77 -16.91
C GLU A 305 2.66 -19.61 -17.83
N GLU A 306 2.51 -18.35 -17.41
CA GLU A 306 3.10 -17.23 -18.12
C GLU A 306 4.58 -17.19 -17.77
N TYR A 307 5.39 -17.69 -18.71
CA TYR A 307 6.85 -17.80 -18.68
C TYR A 307 7.61 -16.50 -18.28
N HIS A 308 6.91 -15.36 -18.18
CA HIS A 308 7.50 -14.03 -18.06
C HIS A 308 7.61 -13.48 -16.63
N PHE A 309 7.01 -14.12 -15.62
CA PHE A 309 7.09 -13.68 -14.21
C PHE A 309 7.68 -14.71 -13.25
N LYS A 310 8.48 -15.67 -13.75
CA LYS A 310 9.31 -16.49 -12.88
C LYS A 310 10.43 -15.64 -12.28
N LEU A 311 10.22 -15.04 -11.10
CA LEU A 311 11.36 -14.66 -10.27
C LEU A 311 12.18 -15.94 -10.02
N HIS A 312 13.49 -15.94 -10.26
CA HIS A 312 14.35 -17.11 -10.05
C HIS A 312 14.90 -17.09 -8.61
N GLY A 313 14.80 -18.20 -7.86
CA GLY A 313 15.37 -18.37 -6.51
C GLY A 313 14.43 -19.05 -5.50
N HIS A 314 14.97 -19.44 -4.32
CA HIS A 314 14.17 -19.80 -3.14
C HIS A 314 13.38 -18.57 -2.68
N LYS A 315 12.15 -18.42 -3.16
CA LYS A 315 11.28 -17.31 -2.77
C LYS A 315 10.58 -17.61 -1.45
N ARG A 316 10.43 -16.57 -0.63
CA ARG A 316 9.66 -16.62 0.63
C ARG A 316 8.14 -16.55 0.41
N ILE A 317 7.71 -15.93 -0.69
CA ILE A 317 6.29 -15.71 -1.04
C ILE A 317 6.15 -15.99 -2.55
N ASP A 318 5.24 -16.89 -2.92
CA ASP A 318 4.97 -17.35 -4.28
C ASP A 318 3.54 -17.02 -4.76
N TYR A 319 2.80 -16.20 -4.02
CA TYR A 319 1.42 -15.79 -4.31
C TYR A 319 1.20 -14.30 -4.05
N GLY A 320 0.09 -13.75 -4.55
CA GLY A 320 -0.34 -12.38 -4.24
C GLY A 320 -0.77 -12.25 -2.79
N VAL A 321 -0.20 -11.29 -2.07
CA VAL A 321 -0.50 -11.05 -0.65
C VAL A 321 -1.23 -9.72 -0.50
N HIS A 322 -2.26 -9.68 0.34
CA HIS A 322 -2.90 -8.44 0.77
C HIS A 322 -1.87 -7.56 1.48
N HIS A 323 -1.96 -6.24 1.32
CA HIS A 323 -1.03 -5.28 1.94
C HIS A 323 -0.88 -5.53 3.45
N GLU A 324 -2.00 -5.71 4.17
CA GLU A 324 -1.97 -5.93 5.63
C GLU A 324 -1.22 -7.20 6.02
N SER A 325 -1.49 -8.32 5.33
CA SER A 325 -0.84 -9.60 5.61
C SER A 325 0.66 -9.54 5.32
N TYR A 326 1.05 -8.82 4.26
CA TYR A 326 2.45 -8.58 3.93
C TYR A 326 3.15 -7.73 5.00
N ALA A 327 2.57 -6.58 5.35
CA ALA A 327 3.11 -5.67 6.35
C ALA A 327 3.21 -6.33 7.73
N TYR A 328 2.18 -7.08 8.13
CA TYR A 328 2.18 -7.83 9.38
C TYR A 328 3.25 -8.94 9.39
N GLN A 329 3.41 -9.68 8.29
CA GLN A 329 4.45 -10.70 8.21
C GLN A 329 5.85 -10.09 8.31
N LEU A 330 6.10 -8.97 7.62
CA LEU A 330 7.37 -8.23 7.77
C LEU A 330 7.61 -7.81 9.22
N ALA A 331 6.57 -7.29 9.89
CA ALA A 331 6.68 -6.91 11.28
C ALA A 331 7.01 -8.11 12.20
N LEU A 332 6.49 -9.32 11.89
CA LEU A 332 6.85 -10.52 12.65
C LEU A 332 8.34 -10.84 12.52
N ASP A 333 8.88 -10.77 11.31
CA ASP A 333 10.29 -11.09 11.07
C ASP A 333 11.24 -10.07 11.71
N MET A 334 10.74 -8.86 11.92
CA MET A 334 11.46 -7.76 12.56
C MET A 334 11.24 -7.72 14.09
N ASP A 335 10.50 -8.67 14.67
CA ASP A 335 10.10 -8.66 16.08
C ASP A 335 9.41 -7.35 16.50
N ALA A 336 8.57 -6.83 15.60
CA ALA A 336 7.90 -5.55 15.69
C ALA A 336 6.38 -5.70 15.77
N VAL A 337 5.87 -6.91 16.01
CA VAL A 337 4.43 -7.15 16.20
C VAL A 337 4.07 -6.99 17.68
N PRO A 338 3.39 -5.91 18.04
CA PRO A 338 2.86 -5.72 19.38
C PRO A 338 1.73 -6.71 19.70
N SER A 339 1.67 -7.14 20.96
CA SER A 339 0.51 -7.85 21.52
C SER A 339 -0.60 -6.86 21.91
N PHE A 340 -1.80 -7.38 22.15
CA PHE A 340 -2.89 -6.58 22.73
C PHE A 340 -2.48 -5.92 24.06
N TRP A 341 -1.73 -6.65 24.89
CA TRP A 341 -1.28 -6.15 26.19
C TRP A 341 -0.22 -5.06 26.06
N ASP A 342 0.58 -5.07 25.00
CA ASP A 342 1.50 -3.97 24.70
C ASP A 342 0.71 -2.71 24.33
N GLY A 343 -0.36 -2.84 23.54
CA GLY A 343 -1.28 -1.73 23.25
C GLY A 343 -1.92 -1.12 24.51
N VAL A 344 -2.38 -1.96 25.44
CA VAL A 344 -2.92 -1.52 26.74
C VAL A 344 -1.86 -0.80 27.57
N ARG A 345 -0.67 -1.41 27.71
CA ARG A 345 0.43 -0.85 28.50
C ARG A 345 0.89 0.50 27.96
N VAL A 346 1.10 0.58 26.66
CA VAL A 346 1.55 1.80 25.99
C VAL A 346 0.47 2.88 26.06
N GLY A 347 -0.79 2.53 25.86
CA GLY A 347 -1.91 3.46 26.04
C GLY A 347 -1.97 4.01 27.46
N TRP A 348 -1.85 3.14 28.46
CA TRP A 348 -1.86 3.54 29.87
C TRP A 348 -0.74 4.54 30.19
N ASN A 349 0.48 4.24 29.76
CA ASN A 349 1.65 5.10 29.98
C ASN A 349 1.49 6.46 29.26
N ALA A 350 0.97 6.46 28.03
CA ALA A 350 0.76 7.68 27.27
C ALA A 350 -0.42 8.52 27.81
N GLY A 351 -1.37 7.89 28.51
CA GLY A 351 -2.51 8.55 29.13
C GLY A 351 -2.14 9.62 30.15
N ALA A 352 -0.94 9.55 30.73
CA ALA A 352 -0.41 10.59 31.62
C ALA A 352 -0.06 11.90 30.89
N LYS A 353 0.33 11.83 29.61
CA LYS A 353 0.68 12.99 28.77
C LYS A 353 -0.51 13.47 27.92
N HIS A 354 -1.36 12.56 27.48
CA HIS A 354 -2.48 12.83 26.59
C HIS A 354 -3.78 12.20 27.13
N PRO A 355 -4.70 13.00 27.68
CA PRO A 355 -5.97 12.51 28.21
C PRO A 355 -6.75 11.71 27.17
N GLY A 356 -7.05 10.45 27.49
CA GLY A 356 -7.86 9.55 26.67
C GLY A 356 -7.09 8.48 25.87
N LEU A 357 -5.76 8.57 25.75
CA LEU A 357 -5.00 7.52 25.04
C LEU A 357 -5.08 6.14 25.71
N TRP A 358 -5.23 6.10 27.04
CA TRP A 358 -5.32 4.87 27.81
C TRP A 358 -6.48 3.95 27.41
N TRP A 359 -7.58 4.51 26.92
CA TRP A 359 -8.73 3.72 26.42
C TRP A 359 -8.85 3.75 24.90
N ARG A 360 -8.40 4.82 24.22
CA ARG A 360 -8.44 4.92 22.75
C ARG A 360 -7.55 3.90 22.06
N LEU A 361 -6.32 3.68 22.56
CA LEU A 361 -5.39 2.74 21.92
C LEU A 361 -5.88 1.28 21.97
N PRO A 362 -6.39 0.75 23.11
CA PRO A 362 -7.03 -0.56 23.12
C PRO A 362 -8.23 -0.66 22.17
N VAL A 363 -9.04 0.39 22.05
CA VAL A 363 -10.16 0.41 21.09
C VAL A 363 -9.64 0.36 19.67
N LEU A 364 -8.72 1.24 19.28
CA LEU A 364 -8.01 1.21 17.98
C LEU A 364 -7.38 -0.14 17.70
N TRP A 365 -6.91 -0.86 18.71
CA TRP A 365 -6.37 -2.20 18.54
C TRP A 365 -7.38 -3.21 18.03
N LEU A 366 -8.57 -3.15 18.63
CA LEU A 366 -9.67 -4.05 18.35
C LEU A 366 -10.34 -3.65 17.05
N THR A 367 -10.58 -2.35 16.85
CA THR A 367 -11.48 -1.81 15.81
C THR A 367 -10.76 -1.20 14.62
N GLY A 368 -9.48 -0.86 14.79
CA GLY A 368 -8.72 -0.08 13.85
C GLY A 368 -8.00 -0.94 12.83
N ALA A 369 -7.73 -0.26 11.72
CA ALA A 369 -6.93 -0.75 10.63
C ALA A 369 -5.48 -1.11 11.04
N GLN A 370 -4.84 -2.06 10.35
CA GLN A 370 -3.40 -2.36 10.53
C GLN A 370 -2.55 -1.27 9.86
N PHE A 371 -2.49 -0.10 10.49
CA PHE A 371 -1.60 0.96 10.07
C PHE A 371 -0.15 0.58 10.37
N ASN A 372 0.77 0.83 9.44
CA ASN A 372 2.19 0.51 9.62
C ASN A 372 2.80 1.16 10.89
N THR A 373 2.28 2.31 11.32
CA THR A 373 2.68 2.98 12.57
C THR A 373 2.42 2.13 13.81
N LYS A 374 1.48 1.19 13.77
CA LYS A 374 1.23 0.24 14.86
C LYS A 374 2.45 -0.64 15.16
N PHE A 375 3.21 -1.03 14.14
CA PHE A 375 4.44 -1.82 14.29
C PHE A 375 5.63 -1.00 14.81
N ARG A 376 5.42 0.28 15.13
CA ARG A 376 6.42 1.18 15.71
C ARG A 376 6.23 1.39 17.22
N VAL A 377 5.30 0.64 17.81
CA VAL A 377 5.01 0.70 19.26
C VAL A 377 5.96 -0.19 20.07
N VAL A 378 6.47 -1.26 19.46
CA VAL A 378 7.44 -2.19 20.06
C VAL A 378 8.50 -2.58 19.03
N GLY A 379 9.49 -3.35 19.47
CA GLY A 379 10.51 -3.93 18.61
C GLY A 379 11.67 -2.98 18.31
N PRO A 380 12.62 -3.41 17.47
CA PRO A 380 13.89 -2.70 17.24
C PRO A 380 13.71 -1.32 16.61
N TYR A 381 12.57 -1.07 15.98
CA TYR A 381 12.24 0.18 15.29
C TYR A 381 11.18 1.00 16.03
N GLN A 382 11.04 0.81 17.35
CA GLN A 382 10.11 1.57 18.17
C GLN A 382 10.32 3.09 18.01
N TRP A 383 9.23 3.84 18.00
CA TRP A 383 9.24 5.30 17.92
C TRP A 383 8.16 5.90 18.83
N ASP A 384 8.57 6.82 19.71
CA ASP A 384 7.68 7.39 20.73
C ASP A 384 6.45 8.10 20.14
N GLY A 385 6.60 8.78 19.00
CA GLY A 385 5.50 9.47 18.34
C GLY A 385 4.46 8.53 17.71
N ALA A 386 4.70 7.21 17.67
CA ALA A 386 3.74 6.25 17.13
C ALA A 386 2.41 6.28 17.90
N VAL A 387 2.49 6.52 19.21
CA VAL A 387 1.33 6.58 20.10
C VAL A 387 0.46 7.80 19.80
N ASP A 388 1.08 8.93 19.48
CA ASP A 388 0.39 10.17 19.15
C ASP A 388 -0.31 10.06 17.79
N VAL A 389 0.34 9.43 16.80
CA VAL A 389 -0.27 9.15 15.49
C VAL A 389 -1.47 8.22 15.63
N LEU A 390 -1.31 7.13 16.39
CA LEU A 390 -2.41 6.18 16.66
C LEU A 390 -3.57 6.88 17.37
N GLY A 391 -3.27 7.65 18.42
CA GLY A 391 -4.27 8.32 19.25
C GLY A 391 -4.90 9.60 18.70
N GLY A 392 -4.28 10.18 17.67
CA GLY A 392 -4.69 11.41 16.99
C GLY A 392 -5.27 11.13 15.61
N GLU A 393 -4.42 11.17 14.57
CA GLU A 393 -4.81 10.98 13.17
C GLU A 393 -5.66 9.72 12.96
N LEU A 394 -5.23 8.59 13.51
CA LEU A 394 -5.91 7.31 13.28
C LEU A 394 -7.19 7.19 14.12
N TRP A 395 -7.24 7.85 15.28
CA TRP A 395 -8.48 7.98 16.06
C TRP A 395 -9.55 8.74 15.30
N GLU A 396 -9.17 9.77 14.54
CA GLU A 396 -10.10 10.54 13.70
C GLU A 396 -10.86 9.65 12.70
N THR A 397 -10.18 8.66 12.11
CA THR A 397 -10.80 7.72 11.17
C THR A 397 -11.93 6.91 11.80
N ILE A 398 -11.82 6.62 13.10
CA ILE A 398 -12.87 5.91 13.86
C ILE A 398 -14.01 6.87 14.18
N THR A 399 -13.70 8.08 14.65
CA THR A 399 -14.73 9.05 15.08
C THR A 399 -15.51 9.69 13.95
N ARG A 400 -14.97 9.69 12.72
CA ARG A 400 -15.70 10.12 11.51
C ARG A 400 -16.91 9.24 11.20
N ARG A 401 -16.99 8.03 11.76
CA ARG A 401 -18.16 7.15 11.68
C ARG A 401 -19.23 7.70 12.61
N GLU A 402 -20.27 8.34 12.06
CA GLU A 402 -21.29 9.01 12.86
C GLU A 402 -21.96 8.06 13.89
N GLY A 403 -21.81 8.39 15.17
CA GLY A 403 -22.50 7.76 16.30
C GLY A 403 -21.98 6.39 16.75
N LEU A 404 -22.45 5.96 17.92
CA LEU A 404 -22.17 4.63 18.49
C LEU A 404 -22.57 3.50 17.54
N PHE A 405 -23.59 3.73 16.69
CA PHE A 405 -24.15 2.77 15.76
C PHE A 405 -23.42 2.68 14.41
N GLY A 406 -22.87 3.79 13.87
CA GLY A 406 -21.99 3.74 12.70
C GLY A 406 -20.69 2.98 13.01
N ALA A 407 -20.14 3.24 14.20
CA ALA A 407 -19.08 2.41 14.76
C ALA A 407 -19.55 0.96 14.95
N PHE A 408 -20.69 0.68 15.58
CA PHE A 408 -21.18 -0.68 15.81
C PHE A 408 -21.39 -1.48 14.50
N ILE A 409 -22.01 -0.91 13.47
CA ILE A 409 -22.31 -1.62 12.22
C ILE A 409 -21.06 -1.81 11.37
N MET A 410 -20.15 -0.84 11.28
CA MET A 410 -18.92 -0.99 10.48
C MET A 410 -17.78 -1.69 11.24
N THR A 411 -17.96 -1.95 12.53
CA THR A 411 -16.91 -2.49 13.40
C THR A 411 -17.37 -3.77 14.08
N VAL A 412 -18.47 -3.74 14.82
CA VAL A 412 -18.97 -4.91 15.58
C VAL A 412 -19.64 -5.92 14.65
N VAL A 413 -20.40 -5.52 13.64
CA VAL A 413 -21.02 -6.51 12.72
C VAL A 413 -19.96 -7.25 11.90
N PRO A 414 -19.02 -6.57 11.19
CA PRO A 414 -17.87 -7.21 10.61
C PRO A 414 -17.11 -8.02 11.64
N MET A 415 -16.70 -7.48 12.79
CA MET A 415 -15.93 -8.26 13.76
C MET A 415 -16.68 -9.41 14.44
N THR A 416 -18.00 -9.39 14.50
CA THR A 416 -18.78 -10.53 15.01
C THR A 416 -18.89 -11.59 13.92
N MET A 417 -19.21 -11.23 12.67
CA MET A 417 -19.22 -12.18 11.55
C MET A 417 -17.84 -12.81 11.32
N VAL A 418 -16.82 -11.95 11.23
CA VAL A 418 -15.41 -12.29 11.05
C VAL A 418 -14.84 -12.97 12.27
N GLY A 419 -14.93 -12.35 13.45
CA GLY A 419 -14.31 -12.83 14.68
C GLY A 419 -14.90 -14.16 15.11
N THR A 420 -16.22 -14.38 14.94
CA THR A 420 -16.82 -15.70 15.18
C THR A 420 -16.23 -16.75 14.25
N SER A 421 -16.07 -16.42 12.96
CA SER A 421 -15.43 -17.31 11.98
C SER A 421 -13.97 -17.58 12.36
N SER A 422 -13.21 -16.56 12.76
CA SER A 422 -11.82 -16.71 13.21
C SER A 422 -11.68 -17.55 14.48
N ILE A 423 -12.59 -17.39 15.44
CA ILE A 423 -12.62 -18.20 16.67
C ILE A 423 -12.91 -19.67 16.33
N ILE A 424 -13.93 -19.93 15.50
CA ILE A 424 -14.24 -21.29 15.01
C ILE A 424 -12.99 -21.89 14.37
N MET A 425 -12.34 -21.13 13.49
CA MET A 425 -11.15 -21.57 12.77
C MET A 425 -9.95 -21.82 13.70
N TRP A 426 -9.78 -20.98 14.73
CA TRP A 426 -8.77 -21.17 15.77
C TRP A 426 -8.98 -22.49 16.53
N PHE A 427 -10.21 -22.77 16.96
CA PHE A 427 -10.55 -24.04 17.59
C PHE A 427 -10.36 -25.24 16.65
N VAL A 428 -10.76 -25.12 15.38
CA VAL A 428 -10.60 -26.17 14.38
C VAL A 428 -9.14 -26.60 14.25
N GLY A 429 -8.19 -25.68 14.26
CA GLY A 429 -6.80 -26.12 14.16
C GLY A 429 -6.00 -26.20 15.44
N LEU A 430 -6.48 -25.71 16.57
CA LEU A 430 -6.07 -26.31 17.84
C LEU A 430 -6.40 -27.81 17.84
N PHE A 431 -7.60 -28.18 17.40
CA PHE A 431 -8.00 -29.57 17.30
C PHE A 431 -7.16 -30.34 16.26
N ALA A 432 -6.88 -29.75 15.09
CA ALA A 432 -5.99 -30.37 14.11
C ALA A 432 -4.53 -30.52 14.61
N ALA A 433 -4.02 -29.54 15.36
CA ALA A 433 -2.69 -29.61 15.98
C ALA A 433 -2.63 -30.71 17.04
N LEU A 434 -3.68 -30.83 17.86
CA LEU A 434 -3.83 -31.90 18.85
C LEU A 434 -3.86 -33.28 18.18
N LEU A 435 -4.67 -33.46 17.14
CA LEU A 435 -4.71 -34.72 16.37
C LEU A 435 -3.35 -35.04 15.73
N SER A 436 -2.64 -34.03 15.23
CA SER A 436 -1.30 -34.19 14.65
C SER A 436 -0.27 -34.57 15.72
N ALA A 437 -0.38 -34.03 16.94
CA ALA A 437 0.47 -34.40 18.06
C ALA A 437 0.19 -35.84 18.51
N ILE A 438 -1.08 -36.23 18.66
CA ILE A 438 -1.50 -37.59 18.96
C ILE A 438 -1.00 -38.57 17.88
N GLY A 439 -1.12 -38.21 16.59
CA GLY A 439 -0.62 -39.01 15.49
C GLY A 439 0.90 -39.16 15.48
N ARG A 440 1.65 -38.12 15.86
CA ARG A 440 3.13 -38.18 16.02
C ARG A 440 3.55 -39.05 17.20
N ILE A 441 2.80 -39.01 18.30
CA ILE A 441 2.99 -39.88 19.47
C ILE A 441 2.69 -41.35 19.08
N ALA A 442 1.57 -41.60 18.39
CA ALA A 442 1.19 -42.92 17.92
C ALA A 442 2.16 -43.53 16.89
N LYS A 443 2.84 -42.69 16.09
CA LYS A 443 3.90 -43.10 15.15
C LYS A 443 5.31 -43.13 15.76
N GLY A 444 5.45 -42.97 17.08
CA GLY A 444 6.74 -43.04 17.78
C GLY A 444 7.76 -41.97 17.40
N THR A 445 7.33 -40.90 16.73
CA THR A 445 8.24 -39.91 16.09
C THR A 445 8.55 -38.70 16.97
N PHE A 446 8.05 -38.67 18.21
CA PHE A 446 8.14 -37.52 19.12
C PHE A 446 9.56 -37.21 19.60
N TRP A 447 10.48 -38.19 19.59
CA TRP A 447 11.83 -38.07 20.14
C TRP A 447 12.93 -37.60 19.16
N ARG A 448 12.59 -37.17 17.94
CA ARG A 448 13.61 -36.85 16.91
C ARG A 448 13.87 -35.38 16.61
N VAL A 449 13.27 -34.44 17.34
CA VAL A 449 13.57 -33.01 17.19
C VAL A 449 13.54 -32.35 18.56
N VAL A 450 14.72 -32.25 19.18
CA VAL A 450 15.07 -31.19 20.14
C VAL A 450 16.14 -30.35 19.46
#